data_AF-A0AAW0ILA4-F1
#
_entry.id   AF-A0AAW0ILA4-F1
#
_cell.length_a   1.000
_cell.length_b   1.000
_cell.length_c   1.000
_cell.angle_alpha   90.00
_cell.angle_beta   90.00
_cell.angle_gamma   90.00
#
_symmetry.space_group_name_H-M   'P 1'
#
loop_
_entity.id
_entity.type
_entity.pdbx_description
1 polymer ?
#
loop_
_entity_poly.entity_id
_entity_poly.type
_entity_poly.pdbx_seq_one_letter_code
_entity_poly.pdbx_strand_id
1 'polypeptide(L)'
;MEEIKIHQGVDCDMNVATEEDTKPKKEIHICQGSNGHMAIAMKEVNTLQKEIKDKGQEAEKNIVQDKDDKKKEIKDKGQEVAKNIAQDKEDKKKEKVEKYKAEDKEHKKKIEAKDALENCAYYMRNKINDVKNALKKTEDAIEQTILWLRRNQLSEADEFVDKMKELEGICYPFITNMYQGAGGDYGK
;
A
#
# COMPACT_ATOMS: atom_id res chain seq x y z
N MET A 1 -22.31 -13.43 -115.70
CA MET A 1 -22.86 -12.40 -116.61
C MET A 1 -24.28 -12.81 -116.87
N GLU A 2 -25.34 -12.02 -116.74
CA GLU A 2 -25.60 -10.62 -116.38
C GLU A 2 -27.14 -10.63 -116.25
N GLU A 3 -27.69 -10.20 -115.11
CA GLU A 3 -28.46 -8.95 -114.95
C GLU A 3 -29.84 -8.90 -115.62
N ILE A 4 -30.62 -7.86 -115.26
CA ILE A 4 -31.90 -7.37 -115.83
C ILE A 4 -33.10 -7.67 -114.90
N LYS A 5 -33.91 -6.73 -114.39
CA LYS A 5 -34.05 -5.27 -114.59
C LYS A 5 -34.82 -4.65 -113.41
N ILE A 6 -34.46 -3.42 -113.06
CA ILE A 6 -35.24 -2.47 -112.25
C ILE A 6 -36.20 -1.72 -113.19
N HIS A 7 -37.44 -1.46 -112.78
CA HIS A 7 -38.31 -0.32 -113.19
C HIS A 7 -39.23 -0.03 -111.98
N GLN A 8 -39.03 1.01 -111.16
CA GLN A 8 -39.56 2.40 -111.31
C GLN A 8 -41.00 2.42 -111.84
N GLY A 9 -42.02 2.62 -110.98
CA GLY A 9 -42.58 3.95 -110.63
C GLY A 9 -43.53 4.40 -111.76
N VAL A 10 -44.80 4.77 -111.56
CA VAL A 10 -45.29 5.91 -110.76
C VAL A 10 -46.85 5.92 -110.82
N ASP A 11 -47.47 6.21 -109.67
CA ASP A 11 -48.78 6.85 -109.35
C ASP A 11 -50.16 6.25 -109.71
N CYS A 12 -51.04 6.15 -108.70
CA CYS A 12 -52.14 7.11 -108.42
C CYS A 12 -52.99 6.66 -107.19
N ASP A 13 -53.13 7.55 -106.21
CA ASP A 13 -53.96 7.46 -105.00
C ASP A 13 -55.48 7.36 -105.26
N MET A 14 -56.24 6.63 -104.42
CA MET A 14 -56.98 7.17 -103.25
C MET A 14 -58.08 6.20 -102.71
N ASN A 15 -57.94 5.80 -101.43
CA ASN A 15 -58.91 5.55 -100.32
C ASN A 15 -60.16 4.63 -100.45
N VAL A 16 -60.70 3.95 -99.42
CA VAL A 16 -60.36 3.34 -98.10
C VAL A 16 -61.71 2.82 -97.52
N ALA A 17 -61.74 1.64 -96.87
CA ALA A 17 -62.64 1.24 -95.74
C ALA A 17 -62.34 -0.23 -95.36
N THR A 18 -61.64 -0.54 -94.25
CA THR A 18 -62.16 -1.06 -92.93
C THR A 18 -63.15 -2.24 -93.06
N GLU A 19 -63.02 -3.41 -92.45
CA GLU A 19 -62.45 -3.84 -91.15
C GLU A 19 -62.11 -5.35 -91.18
N GLU A 20 -61.16 -5.76 -90.34
CA GLU A 20 -60.55 -7.10 -90.21
C GLU A 20 -61.30 -8.04 -89.25
N ASP A 21 -61.15 -9.36 -89.48
CA ASP A 21 -61.32 -10.39 -88.45
C ASP A 21 -60.30 -11.52 -88.70
N THR A 22 -59.18 -11.54 -87.96
CA THR A 22 -58.23 -12.67 -87.97
C THR A 22 -57.83 -13.13 -86.55
N LYS A 23 -57.85 -14.46 -86.40
CA LYS A 23 -57.50 -15.33 -85.25
C LYS A 23 -56.38 -14.84 -84.29
N PRO A 24 -56.45 -15.22 -82.99
CA PRO A 24 -55.55 -14.71 -81.97
C PRO A 24 -54.17 -15.39 -82.05
N LYS A 25 -53.13 -14.59 -82.28
CA LYS A 25 -51.73 -14.98 -81.97
C LYS A 25 -51.53 -14.79 -80.46
N LYS A 26 -51.12 -15.86 -79.78
CA LYS A 26 -50.66 -15.78 -78.38
C LYS A 26 -49.38 -14.91 -78.36
N GLU A 27 -49.54 -13.63 -78.06
CA GLU A 27 -48.42 -12.81 -77.59
C GLU A 27 -48.06 -13.29 -76.18
N ILE A 28 -46.94 -14.00 -76.08
CA ILE A 28 -46.23 -14.14 -74.81
C ILE A 28 -45.69 -12.76 -74.50
N HIS A 29 -46.46 -11.98 -73.74
CA HIS A 29 -46.00 -10.74 -73.17
C HIS A 29 -44.95 -11.10 -72.11
N ILE A 30 -43.68 -11.13 -72.51
CA ILE A 30 -42.55 -11.18 -71.58
C ILE A 30 -42.56 -9.83 -70.87
N CYS A 31 -43.23 -9.79 -69.72
CA CYS A 31 -43.31 -8.62 -68.87
C CYS A 31 -41.88 -8.19 -68.48
N GLN A 32 -41.42 -7.08 -69.06
CA GLN A 32 -40.23 -6.38 -68.61
C GLN A 32 -40.53 -5.81 -67.22
N GLY A 33 -40.18 -6.54 -66.16
CA GLY A 33 -40.39 -6.08 -64.78
C GLY A 33 -39.45 -6.69 -63.74
N SER A 34 -38.48 -7.52 -64.13
CA SER A 34 -37.59 -8.22 -63.18
C SER A 34 -36.41 -7.38 -62.68
N ASN A 35 -36.07 -6.27 -63.34
CA ASN A 35 -34.86 -5.50 -63.01
C ASN A 35 -34.99 -4.66 -61.72
N GLY A 36 -36.20 -4.35 -61.26
CA GLY A 36 -36.41 -3.57 -60.02
C GLY A 36 -36.29 -4.39 -58.73
N HIS A 37 -36.81 -5.62 -58.73
CA HIS A 37 -36.83 -6.48 -57.53
C HIS A 37 -35.42 -6.90 -57.08
N MET A 38 -34.52 -7.21 -58.02
CA MET A 38 -33.15 -7.60 -57.70
C MET A 38 -32.33 -6.43 -57.13
N ALA A 39 -32.59 -5.21 -57.59
CA ALA A 39 -31.94 -4.01 -57.09
C ALA A 39 -32.35 -3.65 -55.65
N ILE A 40 -33.61 -3.91 -55.28
CA ILE A 40 -34.11 -3.73 -53.91
C ILE A 40 -33.47 -4.77 -52.98
N ALA A 41 -33.48 -6.05 -53.36
CA ALA A 41 -32.86 -7.12 -52.58
C ALA A 41 -31.34 -6.91 -52.38
N MET A 42 -30.62 -6.43 -53.39
CA MET A 42 -29.20 -6.08 -53.26
C MET A 42 -28.98 -4.92 -52.28
N LYS A 43 -29.85 -3.90 -52.25
CA LYS A 43 -29.76 -2.81 -51.27
C LYS A 43 -30.00 -3.31 -49.85
N GLU A 44 -30.96 -4.20 -49.64
CA GLU A 44 -31.24 -4.78 -48.31
C GLU A 44 -30.06 -5.63 -47.80
N VAL A 45 -29.49 -6.50 -48.64
CA VAL A 45 -28.32 -7.30 -48.28
C VAL A 45 -27.11 -6.43 -47.95
N ASN A 46 -26.87 -5.36 -48.72
CA ASN A 46 -25.79 -4.41 -48.44
C ASN A 46 -26.01 -3.63 -47.13
N THR A 47 -27.25 -3.24 -46.81
CA THR A 47 -27.59 -2.60 -45.54
C THR A 47 -27.36 -3.54 -44.36
N LEU A 48 -27.80 -4.80 -44.47
CA LEU A 48 -27.58 -5.82 -43.44
C LEU A 48 -26.09 -6.13 -43.23
N GLN A 49 -25.31 -6.21 -44.31
CA GLN A 49 -23.85 -6.38 -44.21
C GLN A 49 -23.18 -5.22 -43.49
N LYS A 50 -23.63 -3.98 -43.72
CA LYS A 50 -23.12 -2.79 -43.03
C LYS A 50 -23.45 -2.84 -41.54
N GLU A 51 -24.69 -3.16 -41.17
CA GLU A 51 -25.09 -3.28 -39.76
C GLU A 51 -24.32 -4.37 -39.01
N ILE A 52 -24.07 -5.52 -39.64
CA ILE A 52 -23.26 -6.59 -39.04
C ILE A 52 -21.83 -6.11 -38.80
N LYS A 53 -21.24 -5.38 -39.75
CA LYS A 53 -19.90 -4.82 -39.63
C LYS A 53 -19.83 -3.79 -38.50
N ASP A 54 -20.79 -2.87 -38.44
CA ASP A 54 -20.83 -1.81 -37.43
C ASP A 54 -21.00 -2.40 -36.02
N LYS A 55 -21.90 -3.38 -35.85
CA LYS A 55 -22.08 -4.12 -34.58
C LYS A 55 -20.83 -4.91 -34.18
N GLY A 56 -20.13 -5.52 -35.16
CA GLY A 56 -18.87 -6.20 -34.91
C GLY A 56 -17.78 -5.25 -34.40
N GLN A 57 -17.65 -4.07 -35.02
CA GLN A 57 -16.69 -3.04 -34.60
C GLN A 57 -17.03 -2.47 -33.22
N GLU A 58 -18.32 -2.31 -32.89
CA GLU A 58 -18.76 -1.87 -31.58
C GLU A 58 -18.47 -2.91 -30.49
N ALA A 59 -18.72 -4.19 -30.77
CA ALA A 59 -18.36 -5.28 -29.87
C ALA A 59 -16.84 -5.35 -29.61
N GLU A 60 -16.01 -5.18 -30.64
CA GLU A 60 -14.55 -5.12 -30.49
C GLU A 60 -14.12 -3.95 -29.60
N LYS A 61 -14.69 -2.75 -29.78
CA LYS A 61 -14.40 -1.59 -28.93
C LYS A 61 -14.76 -1.84 -27.47
N ASN A 62 -15.93 -2.42 -27.20
CA ASN A 62 -16.36 -2.73 -25.83
C ASN A 62 -15.42 -3.74 -25.16
N ILE A 63 -15.00 -4.79 -25.89
CA ILE A 63 -14.04 -5.77 -25.38
C ILE A 63 -12.69 -5.14 -25.07
N VAL A 64 -12.20 -4.23 -25.92
CA VAL A 64 -10.94 -3.51 -25.69
C VAL A 64 -11.05 -2.61 -24.46
N GLN A 65 -12.15 -1.86 -24.35
CA GLN A 65 -12.42 -0.99 -23.20
C GLN A 65 -12.47 -1.76 -21.89
N ASP A 66 -13.22 -2.87 -21.83
CA ASP A 66 -13.32 -3.72 -20.64
C ASP A 66 -11.96 -4.30 -20.21
N LYS A 67 -11.09 -4.62 -21.18
CA LYS A 67 -9.73 -5.09 -20.91
C LYS A 67 -8.86 -3.98 -20.32
N ASP A 68 -8.94 -2.78 -20.87
CA ASP A 68 -8.17 -1.62 -20.38
C ASP A 68 -8.63 -1.20 -18.98
N ASP A 69 -9.94 -1.21 -18.71
CA ASP A 69 -10.50 -0.90 -17.39
C ASP A 69 -10.07 -1.93 -16.34
N LYS A 70 -10.14 -3.23 -16.65
CA LYS A 70 -9.61 -4.28 -15.76
C LYS A 70 -8.11 -4.16 -15.54
N LYS A 71 -7.34 -3.83 -16.59
CA LYS A 71 -5.88 -3.64 -16.47
C LYS A 71 -5.56 -2.47 -15.56
N LYS A 72 -6.33 -1.37 -15.63
CA LYS A 72 -6.19 -0.22 -14.75
C LYS A 72 -6.51 -0.58 -13.30
N GLU A 73 -7.62 -1.29 -13.07
CA GLU A 73 -8.01 -1.73 -11.72
C GLU A 73 -6.95 -2.61 -11.05
N ILE A 74 -6.37 -3.56 -11.80
CA ILE A 74 -5.29 -4.41 -11.30
C ILE A 74 -4.06 -3.58 -10.93
N LYS A 75 -3.71 -2.58 -11.76
CA LYS A 75 -2.56 -1.71 -11.51
C LYS A 75 -2.77 -0.86 -10.26
N ASP A 76 -3.95 -0.27 -10.10
CA ASP A 76 -4.28 0.60 -8.97
C ASP A 76 -4.27 -0.20 -7.66
N LYS A 77 -4.90 -1.38 -7.65
CA LYS A 77 -4.85 -2.31 -6.50
C LYS A 77 -3.42 -2.77 -6.19
N GLY A 78 -2.61 -3.05 -7.22
CA GLY A 78 -1.21 -3.41 -7.05
C GLY A 78 -0.39 -2.29 -6.40
N GLN A 79 -0.62 -1.03 -6.79
CA GLN A 79 0.03 0.13 -6.18
C GLN A 79 -0.41 0.35 -4.73
N GLU A 80 -1.69 0.19 -4.43
CA GLU A 80 -2.22 0.30 -3.07
C GLU A 80 -1.63 -0.78 -2.15
N VAL A 81 -1.61 -2.03 -2.60
CA VAL A 81 -1.00 -3.15 -1.86
C VAL A 81 0.50 -2.87 -1.62
N ALA A 82 1.23 -2.40 -2.62
CA ALA A 82 2.64 -2.06 -2.48
C ALA A 82 2.87 -0.95 -1.44
N LYS A 83 2.04 0.11 -1.48
CA LYS A 83 2.08 1.21 -0.51
C LYS A 83 1.81 0.72 0.91
N ASN A 84 0.79 -0.12 1.10
CA ASN A 84 0.43 -0.64 2.41
C ASN A 84 1.53 -1.55 3.00
N ILE A 85 2.16 -2.39 2.17
CA ILE A 85 3.30 -3.22 2.59
C ILE A 85 4.50 -2.35 2.99
N ALA A 86 4.80 -1.28 2.24
CA ALA A 86 5.88 -0.36 2.58
C ALA A 86 5.61 0.35 3.91
N GLN A 87 4.39 0.84 4.10
CA GLN A 87 3.95 1.49 5.33
C GLN A 87 4.06 0.55 6.54
N ASP A 88 3.56 -0.68 6.44
CA ASP A 88 3.65 -1.69 7.52
C ASP A 88 5.12 -2.00 7.90
N LYS A 89 6.01 -2.08 6.90
CA LYS A 89 7.46 -2.25 7.16
C LYS A 89 8.06 -1.06 7.89
N GLU A 90 7.69 0.16 7.53
CA GLU A 90 8.16 1.36 8.21
C GLU A 90 7.65 1.43 9.65
N ASP A 91 6.37 1.13 9.87
CA ASP A 91 5.76 1.21 11.19
C ASP A 91 6.32 0.13 12.13
N LYS A 92 6.55 -1.09 11.63
CA LYS A 92 7.31 -2.13 12.36
C LYS A 92 8.73 -1.70 12.68
N LYS A 93 9.39 -0.96 11.80
CA LYS A 93 10.74 -0.43 12.05
C LYS A 93 10.70 0.63 13.16
N LYS A 94 9.73 1.55 13.13
CA LYS A 94 9.54 2.58 14.17
C LYS A 94 9.27 1.95 15.53
N GLU A 95 8.37 0.95 15.59
CA GLU A 95 8.06 0.22 16.82
C GLU A 95 9.31 -0.43 17.43
N LYS A 96 10.13 -1.10 16.60
CA LYS A 96 11.40 -1.68 17.05
C LYS A 96 12.36 -0.63 17.61
N VAL A 97 12.50 0.51 16.93
CA VAL A 97 13.39 1.60 17.38
C VAL A 97 12.93 2.14 18.74
N GLU A 98 11.64 2.41 18.90
CA GLU A 98 11.11 2.91 20.18
C GLU A 98 11.24 1.88 21.31
N LYS A 99 11.02 0.60 21.01
CA LYS A 99 11.23 -0.49 21.96
C LYS A 99 12.68 -0.54 22.45
N TYR A 100 13.65 -0.57 21.54
CA TYR A 100 15.07 -0.60 21.93
C TYR A 100 15.49 0.66 22.70
N LYS A 101 14.97 1.83 22.32
CA LYS A 101 15.23 3.08 23.06
C LYS A 101 14.66 3.04 24.49
N ALA A 102 13.50 2.43 24.68
CA ALA A 102 12.90 2.25 26.00
C ALA A 102 13.70 1.26 26.85
N GLU A 103 14.08 0.11 26.28
CA GLU A 103 14.94 -0.90 26.92
C GLU A 103 16.29 -0.30 27.33
N ASP A 104 16.97 0.42 26.44
CA ASP A 104 18.23 1.10 26.72
C ASP A 104 18.10 2.11 27.86
N LYS A 105 16.99 2.88 27.91
CA LYS A 105 16.73 3.84 28.99
C LYS A 105 16.52 3.12 30.32
N GLU A 106 15.83 1.99 30.33
CA GLU A 106 15.61 1.20 31.55
C GLU A 106 16.92 0.59 32.04
N HIS A 107 17.70 -0.04 31.15
CA HIS A 107 19.03 -0.57 31.48
C HIS A 107 19.97 0.51 32.01
N LYS A 108 19.99 1.68 31.37
CA LYS A 108 20.78 2.83 31.83
C LYS A 108 20.41 3.24 33.25
N LYS A 109 19.11 3.34 33.57
CA LYS A 109 18.66 3.65 34.93
C LYS A 109 19.13 2.61 35.96
N LYS A 110 19.05 1.31 35.63
CA LYS A 110 19.52 0.24 36.54
C LYS A 110 21.02 0.36 36.80
N ILE A 111 21.81 0.62 35.75
CA ILE A 111 23.26 0.81 35.86
C ILE A 111 23.58 2.03 36.72
N GLU A 112 22.94 3.17 36.47
CA GLU A 112 23.15 4.41 37.23
C GLU A 112 22.77 4.24 38.71
N ALA A 113 21.63 3.60 39.01
CA ALA A 113 21.20 3.35 40.38
C ALA A 113 22.16 2.40 41.13
N LYS A 114 22.63 1.35 40.45
CA LYS A 114 23.63 0.43 41.00
C LYS A 114 24.96 1.13 41.28
N ASP A 115 25.46 1.91 40.32
CA ASP A 115 26.70 2.67 40.44
C ASP A 115 26.60 3.70 41.57
N ALA A 116 25.47 4.38 41.71
CA ALA A 116 25.21 5.30 42.81
C ALA A 116 25.28 4.60 44.19
N LEU A 117 24.63 3.43 44.34
CA LEU A 117 24.69 2.66 45.57
C LEU A 117 26.10 2.12 45.85
N GLU A 118 26.79 1.62 44.83
CA GLU A 118 28.17 1.11 44.95
C GLU A 118 29.13 2.22 45.39
N ASN A 119 29.08 3.37 44.73
CA ASN A 119 29.87 4.53 45.07
C ASN A 119 29.55 5.04 46.49
N CYS A 120 28.28 5.10 46.88
CA CYS A 120 27.87 5.48 48.23
C CYS A 120 28.45 4.50 49.27
N ALA A 121 28.25 3.20 49.10
CA ALA A 121 28.72 2.19 50.03
C ALA A 121 30.26 2.23 50.23
N TYR A 122 31.03 2.34 49.15
CA TYR A 122 32.49 2.44 49.25
C TYR A 122 32.97 3.78 49.81
N TYR A 123 32.31 4.89 49.44
CA TYR A 123 32.59 6.20 50.03
C TYR A 123 32.40 6.17 51.55
N MET A 124 31.26 5.66 52.00
CA MET A 124 30.95 5.53 53.43
C MET A 124 31.95 4.61 54.14
N ARG A 125 32.31 3.47 53.52
CA ARG A 125 33.30 2.55 54.09
C ARG A 125 34.63 3.25 54.40
N ASN A 126 35.10 4.05 53.44
CA ASN A 126 36.36 4.78 53.60
C ASN A 126 36.27 5.81 54.72
N LYS A 127 35.15 6.57 54.79
CA LYS A 127 34.94 7.56 55.86
C LYS A 127 34.92 6.97 57.26
N ILE A 128 34.37 5.77 57.41
CA ILE A 128 34.24 5.13 58.72
C ILE A 128 35.54 4.48 59.17
N ASN A 129 36.30 3.88 58.25
CA ASN A 129 37.61 3.29 58.56
C ASN A 129 38.60 4.31 59.15
N ASP A 130 38.44 5.60 58.83
CA ASP A 130 39.28 6.69 59.36
C ASP A 130 38.90 7.11 60.79
N VAL A 131 37.78 6.62 61.34
CA VAL A 131 37.27 7.01 62.66
C VAL A 131 37.50 5.89 63.69
N LYS A 132 38.37 6.13 64.68
CA LYS A 132 38.72 5.16 65.74
C LYS A 132 37.55 4.64 66.60
N ASN A 133 36.40 5.31 66.57
CA ASN A 133 35.17 4.95 67.29
C ASN A 133 33.98 4.78 66.34
N ALA A 134 34.22 4.20 65.15
CA ALA A 134 33.17 3.77 64.25
C ALA A 134 32.09 2.97 65.00
N LEU A 135 30.81 3.33 64.84
CA LEU A 135 29.72 2.53 65.38
C LEU A 135 29.69 1.22 64.58
N LYS A 136 29.95 0.08 65.23
CA LYS A 136 29.88 -1.27 64.60
C LYS A 136 28.64 -1.46 63.73
N LYS A 137 27.49 -0.89 64.16
CA LYS A 137 26.23 -0.91 63.40
C LYS A 137 26.35 -0.30 61.99
N THR A 138 27.13 0.77 61.82
CA THR A 138 27.30 1.44 60.54
C THR A 138 28.28 0.68 59.65
N GLU A 139 29.35 0.11 60.22
CA GLU A 139 30.26 -0.80 59.49
C GLU A 139 29.52 -2.03 58.98
N ASP A 140 28.74 -2.69 59.85
CA ASP A 140 27.93 -3.86 59.50
C ASP A 140 26.93 -3.53 58.38
N ALA A 141 26.27 -2.36 58.43
CA ALA A 141 25.32 -1.94 57.40
C ALA A 141 25.97 -1.72 56.03
N ILE A 142 27.17 -1.13 56.01
CA ILE A 142 27.95 -0.94 54.78
C ILE A 142 28.37 -2.30 54.21
N GLU A 143 28.91 -3.19 55.03
CA GLU A 143 29.34 -4.52 54.58
C GLU A 143 28.16 -5.35 54.07
N GLN A 144 27.02 -5.32 54.76
CA GLN A 144 25.79 -5.96 54.30
C GLN A 144 25.32 -5.40 52.96
N THR A 145 25.42 -4.09 52.76
CA THR A 145 25.05 -3.46 51.48
C THR A 145 25.98 -3.87 50.35
N ILE A 146 27.30 -3.95 50.60
CA ILE A 146 28.28 -4.44 49.62
C ILE A 146 28.02 -5.93 49.28
N LEU A 147 27.72 -6.76 50.28
CA LEU A 147 27.36 -8.17 50.05
C LEU A 147 26.06 -8.29 49.27
N TRP A 148 25.09 -7.44 49.56
CA TRP A 148 23.82 -7.38 48.83
C TRP A 148 24.06 -6.99 47.37
N LEU A 149 24.85 -5.94 47.08
CA LEU A 149 25.23 -5.54 45.72
C LEU A 149 25.90 -6.68 44.93
N ARG A 150 26.76 -7.47 45.59
CA ARG A 150 27.42 -8.62 44.95
C ARG A 150 26.45 -9.73 44.56
N ARG A 151 25.42 -9.96 45.37
CA ARG A 151 24.40 -10.99 45.14
C ARG A 151 23.29 -10.53 44.18
N ASN A 152 23.01 -9.23 44.16
CA ASN A 152 21.86 -8.64 43.47
C ASN A 152 22.33 -7.73 42.33
N GLN A 153 23.15 -8.24 41.41
CA GLN A 153 23.70 -7.44 40.32
C GLN A 153 22.68 -7.04 39.24
N LEU A 154 21.55 -7.75 39.18
CA LEU A 154 20.49 -7.59 38.17
C LEU A 154 19.18 -7.10 38.80
N SER A 155 19.24 -6.52 39.99
CA SER A 155 18.09 -5.92 40.64
C SER A 155 17.51 -4.76 39.85
N GLU A 156 16.27 -4.42 40.14
CA GLU A 156 15.60 -3.27 39.53
C GLU A 156 16.15 -1.95 40.08
N ALA A 157 16.01 -0.87 39.30
CA ALA A 157 16.54 0.45 39.68
C ALA A 157 15.96 0.91 41.03
N ASP A 158 14.67 0.66 41.26
CA ASP A 158 13.98 1.04 42.50
C ASP A 158 14.51 0.25 43.72
N GLU A 159 14.89 -1.03 43.55
CA GLU A 159 15.48 -1.84 44.61
C GLU A 159 16.87 -1.30 45.02
N PHE A 160 17.68 -0.89 44.04
CA PHE A 160 18.96 -0.23 44.32
C PHE A 160 18.76 1.10 45.06
N VAL A 161 17.78 1.90 44.65
CA VAL A 161 17.43 3.17 45.31
C VAL A 161 16.94 2.96 46.74
N ASP A 162 16.11 1.96 46.98
CA ASP A 162 15.60 1.69 48.33
C ASP A 162 16.70 1.17 49.25
N LYS A 163 17.58 0.30 48.74
CA LYS A 163 18.76 -0.13 49.49
C LYS A 163 19.72 1.03 49.79
N MET A 164 19.83 1.99 48.87
CA MET A 164 20.59 3.23 49.09
C MET A 164 20.01 4.06 50.24
N LYS A 165 18.70 4.28 50.26
CA LYS A 165 18.03 5.00 51.37
C LYS A 165 18.21 4.30 52.72
N GLU A 166 18.16 2.97 52.73
CA GLU A 166 18.40 2.19 53.96
C GLU A 166 19.83 2.42 54.49
N LEU A 167 20.83 2.37 53.60
CA LEU A 167 22.21 2.65 53.95
C LEU A 167 22.38 4.10 54.46
N GLU A 168 21.85 5.07 53.71
CA GLU A 168 21.92 6.50 54.09
C GLU A 168 21.25 6.77 55.44
N GLY A 169 20.11 6.14 55.73
CA GLY A 169 19.42 6.28 57.01
C GLY A 169 20.27 5.84 58.21
N ILE A 170 21.17 4.87 58.01
CA ILE A 170 22.08 4.38 59.06
C ILE A 170 23.37 5.21 59.11
N CYS A 171 23.88 5.63 57.95
CA CYS A 171 25.13 6.40 57.85
C CYS A 171 24.95 7.88 58.22
N TYR A 172 23.80 8.49 57.92
CA TYR A 172 23.58 9.93 58.12
C TYR A 172 23.73 10.36 59.59
N PRO A 173 23.13 9.67 60.59
CA PRO A 173 23.32 10.01 61.99
C PRO A 173 24.79 9.92 62.44
N PHE A 174 25.56 8.97 61.88
CA PHE A 174 26.98 8.83 62.19
C PHE A 174 27.80 10.00 61.65
N ILE A 175 27.56 10.39 60.40
CA ILE A 175 28.25 11.52 59.77
C ILE A 175 27.96 12.82 60.53
N THR A 176 26.69 13.08 60.88
CA THR A 176 26.32 14.26 61.67
C THR A 176 27.07 14.30 63.00
N ASN A 177 27.14 13.18 63.72
CA ASN A 177 27.89 13.09 64.98
C ASN A 177 29.40 13.31 64.79
N MET A 178 29.97 12.81 63.69
CA MET A 178 31.38 12.98 63.36
C MET A 178 31.76 14.44 63.12
N TYR A 179 30.93 15.19 62.38
CA TYR A 179 31.15 16.62 62.14
C TYR A 179 30.89 17.47 63.40
N GLN A 180 29.93 17.10 64.26
CA GLN A 180 29.72 17.77 65.54
C GLN A 180 30.87 17.57 66.53
N GLY A 181 31.52 16.39 66.51
CA GLY A 181 32.72 16.12 67.31
C GLY A 181 33.98 16.81 66.78
N ALA A 182 34.10 17.04 65.47
CA ALA A 182 35.25 17.69 64.85
C ALA A 182 35.25 19.23 64.97
N GLY A 183 34.15 19.85 65.43
CA GLY A 183 34.04 21.29 65.64
C GLY A 183 34.70 21.84 66.92
N GLY A 184 35.29 20.96 67.75
CA GLY A 184 35.89 21.34 69.04
C GLY A 184 37.41 21.41 69.09
N ASP A 185 38.13 20.99 68.04
CA ASP A 185 39.59 20.77 68.07
C ASP A 185 40.33 21.36 66.85
N TYR A 186 39.88 22.51 66.36
CA TYR A 186 40.62 23.33 65.39
C TYR A 186 40.60 24.82 65.80
N GLY A 187 40.91 25.05 67.07
CA GLY A 187 40.91 26.39 67.65
C GLY A 187 41.63 26.46 68.98
N LYS A 188 42.91 26.07 69.03
CA LYS A 188 43.89 26.58 70.00
C LYS A 188 45.32 26.29 69.57
#